data_AF-A0A920QTR3-F1
#
_entry.id   AF-A0A920QTR3-F1
#
_cell.length_a   1.000
_cell.length_b   1.000
_cell.length_c   1.000
_cell.angle_alpha   90.00
_cell.angle_beta   90.00
_cell.angle_gamma   90.00
#
_symmetry.space_group_name_H-M   'P 1'
#
loop_
_entity.id
_entity.type
_entity.pdbx_description
1 polymer ?
#
loop_
_entity_poly.entity_id
_entity_poly.type
_entity_poly.pdbx_seq_one_letter_code
_entity_poly.pdbx_strand_id
1 'polypeptide(L)'
;MQLAMVAAGFTPGEADQLRRAMAAWRRRGGLEVFERRLTEGMVVRGYPEEFAKQVFKHIKGFGEYGFPESHAASFALLVYVSAWLKHHEPAVFFCALLNSQPMGFYAPAQLVRWPESTRWRSGRWMLITASGNRRWNGMWKAGLRCGGGSNW
;
A
#
# COMPACT_ATOMS: atom_id res chain seq x y z
N MET A 1 -18.11 -6.37 -2.73
CA MET A 1 -19.55 -6.03 -2.63
C MET A 1 -20.28 -5.94 -3.96
N GLN A 2 -19.63 -5.47 -5.02
CA GLN A 2 -20.23 -5.41 -6.38
C GLN A 2 -20.83 -6.74 -6.83
N LEU A 3 -20.23 -7.88 -6.49
CA LEU A 3 -20.77 -9.20 -6.81
C LEU A 3 -22.23 -9.38 -6.34
N ALA A 4 -22.56 -9.02 -5.09
CA ALA A 4 -23.93 -9.16 -4.58
C ALA A 4 -24.92 -8.22 -5.31
N MET A 5 -24.45 -7.04 -5.72
CA MET A 5 -25.26 -6.08 -6.48
C MET A 5 -25.53 -6.57 -7.90
N VAL A 6 -24.52 -7.11 -8.57
CA VAL A 6 -24.59 -7.55 -9.98
C VAL A 6 -25.19 -8.95 -10.11
N ALA A 7 -24.89 -9.87 -9.21
CA ALA A 7 -25.37 -11.25 -9.29
C ALA A 7 -26.74 -11.44 -8.65
N ALA A 8 -27.04 -10.75 -7.54
CA ALA A 8 -28.27 -10.94 -6.76
C ALA A 8 -29.19 -9.70 -6.73
N GLY A 9 -28.78 -8.59 -7.33
CA GLY A 9 -29.59 -7.37 -7.39
C GLY A 9 -29.67 -6.58 -6.10
N PHE A 10 -28.67 -6.71 -5.22
CA PHE A 10 -28.62 -5.94 -3.99
C PHE A 10 -28.48 -4.44 -4.29
N THR A 11 -29.17 -3.62 -3.51
CA THR A 11 -28.88 -2.19 -3.41
C THR A 11 -27.51 -1.97 -2.75
N PRO A 12 -26.86 -0.80 -2.97
CA PRO A 12 -25.61 -0.47 -2.29
C PRO A 12 -25.71 -0.57 -0.75
N GLY A 13 -26.86 -0.20 -0.18
CA GLY A 13 -27.14 -0.29 1.25
C GLY A 13 -27.19 -1.73 1.76
N GLU A 14 -27.94 -2.61 1.09
CA GLU A 14 -28.00 -4.04 1.41
C GLU A 14 -26.63 -4.71 1.28
N ALA A 15 -25.86 -4.34 0.25
CA ALA A 15 -24.50 -4.83 0.05
C ALA A 15 -23.56 -4.45 1.21
N ASP A 16 -23.64 -3.23 1.72
CA ASP A 16 -22.83 -2.82 2.87
C ASP A 16 -23.34 -3.43 4.20
N GLN A 17 -24.65 -3.70 4.32
CA GLN A 17 -25.20 -4.48 5.43
C GLN A 17 -24.66 -5.92 5.43
N LEU A 18 -24.63 -6.59 4.27
CA LEU A 18 -24.02 -7.92 4.11
C LEU A 18 -22.54 -7.88 4.52
N ARG A 19 -21.78 -6.87 4.10
CA ARG A 19 -20.37 -6.70 4.51
C ARG A 19 -20.20 -6.59 6.02
N ARG A 20 -21.02 -5.77 6.68
CA ARG A 20 -21.00 -5.61 8.15
C ARG A 20 -21.41 -6.91 8.86
N ALA A 21 -22.43 -7.59 8.35
CA ALA A 21 -22.89 -8.86 8.91
C ALA A 21 -21.80 -9.94 8.81
N MET A 22 -21.06 -10.02 7.69
CA MET A 22 -19.92 -10.92 7.56
C MET A 22 -18.81 -10.64 8.58
N ALA A 23 -18.47 -9.37 8.81
CA ALA A 23 -17.46 -9.00 9.81
C ALA A 23 -17.87 -9.32 11.26
N ALA A 24 -19.18 -9.32 11.55
CA ALA A 24 -19.72 -9.60 12.88
C ALA A 24 -20.18 -11.05 13.09
N TRP A 25 -20.21 -11.86 12.03
CA TRP A 25 -20.87 -13.17 12.00
C TRP A 25 -20.35 -14.13 13.08
N ARG A 26 -19.03 -14.16 13.32
CA ARG A 26 -18.42 -15.04 14.33
C ARG A 26 -18.92 -14.77 15.77
N ARG A 27 -19.41 -13.56 16.05
CA ARG A 27 -19.89 -13.15 17.38
C ARG A 27 -21.40 -13.13 17.53
N ARG A 28 -22.15 -12.88 16.45
CA ARG A 28 -23.59 -12.59 16.52
C ARG A 28 -24.49 -13.50 15.68
N GLY A 29 -23.92 -14.35 14.82
CA GLY A 29 -24.71 -15.15 13.88
C GLY A 29 -25.45 -14.26 12.86
N GLY A 30 -26.55 -14.78 12.28
CA GLY A 30 -27.48 -13.98 11.46
C GLY A 30 -27.14 -13.82 9.97
N LEU A 31 -26.23 -14.65 9.43
CA LEU A 31 -25.87 -14.59 8.00
C LEU A 31 -26.90 -15.29 7.09
N GLU A 32 -27.76 -16.15 7.65
CA GLU A 32 -28.77 -16.95 6.94
C GLU A 32 -29.79 -16.09 6.19
N VAL A 33 -30.16 -14.93 6.74
CA VAL A 33 -31.08 -13.99 6.07
C VAL A 33 -30.48 -13.46 4.77
N PHE A 34 -29.17 -13.16 4.79
CA PHE A 34 -28.45 -12.72 3.60
C PHE A 34 -28.15 -13.87 2.63
N GLU A 35 -27.96 -15.09 3.14
CA GLU A 35 -27.83 -16.30 2.32
C GLU A 35 -29.08 -16.52 1.47
N ARG A 36 -30.25 -16.51 2.11
CA ARG A 36 -31.53 -16.65 1.42
C ARG A 36 -31.73 -15.53 0.40
N ARG A 37 -31.52 -14.28 0.81
CA ARG A 37 -31.67 -13.11 -0.08
C ARG A 37 -30.74 -13.15 -1.28
N LEU A 38 -29.48 -13.57 -1.10
CA LEU A 38 -28.50 -13.70 -2.19
C LEU A 38 -28.91 -14.83 -3.14
N THR A 39 -29.32 -15.97 -2.60
CA THR A 39 -29.70 -17.15 -3.37
C THR A 39 -30.96 -16.88 -4.20
N GLU A 40 -32.02 -16.36 -3.58
CA GLU A 40 -33.25 -15.96 -4.28
C GLU A 40 -32.97 -14.92 -5.36
N GLY A 41 -32.14 -13.90 -5.06
CA GLY A 41 -31.78 -12.88 -6.03
C GLY A 41 -31.02 -13.41 -7.24
N MET A 42 -30.16 -14.41 -7.04
CA MET A 42 -29.43 -15.09 -8.12
C MET A 42 -30.35 -16.03 -8.92
N VAL A 43 -31.24 -16.77 -8.26
CA VAL A 43 -32.20 -17.66 -8.93
C VAL A 43 -33.16 -16.88 -9.81
N VAL A 44 -33.69 -15.75 -9.34
CA VAL A 44 -34.56 -14.85 -10.14
C VAL A 44 -33.84 -14.33 -11.39
N ARG A 45 -32.50 -14.21 -11.35
CA ARG A 45 -31.66 -13.79 -12.47
C ARG A 45 -31.21 -14.94 -13.38
N GLY A 46 -31.70 -16.16 -13.14
CA GLY A 46 -31.43 -17.33 -13.97
C GLY A 46 -30.20 -18.16 -13.57
N TYR A 47 -29.60 -17.89 -12.41
CA TYR A 47 -28.50 -18.71 -11.91
C TYR A 47 -29.03 -19.98 -11.21
N PRO A 48 -28.37 -21.14 -11.38
CA PRO A 48 -28.70 -22.34 -10.61
C PRO A 48 -28.54 -22.11 -9.11
N GLU A 49 -29.47 -22.66 -8.30
CA GLU A 49 -29.45 -22.51 -6.84
C GLU A 49 -28.14 -23.04 -6.22
N GLU A 50 -27.66 -24.18 -6.70
CA GLU A 50 -26.39 -24.78 -6.25
C GLU A 50 -25.20 -23.87 -6.50
N PHE A 51 -25.19 -23.15 -7.62
CA PHE A 51 -24.16 -22.16 -7.91
C PHE A 51 -24.25 -20.96 -6.95
N ALA A 52 -25.45 -20.48 -6.67
CA ALA A 52 -25.65 -19.37 -5.73
C ALA A 52 -25.20 -19.72 -4.30
N LYS A 53 -25.49 -20.94 -3.83
CA LYS A 53 -24.98 -21.46 -2.53
C LYS A 53 -23.46 -21.53 -2.49
N GLN A 54 -22.82 -21.98 -3.57
CA GLN A 54 -21.36 -22.00 -3.68
C GLN A 54 -20.76 -20.59 -3.62
N VAL A 55 -21.36 -19.64 -4.36
CA VAL A 55 -20.94 -18.23 -4.33
C VAL A 55 -21.05 -17.65 -2.92
N PHE A 56 -22.13 -17.94 -2.20
CA PHE A 56 -22.28 -17.52 -0.81
C PHE A 56 -21.16 -18.09 0.08
N LYS A 57 -20.83 -19.38 -0.07
CA LYS A 57 -19.73 -20.02 0.67
C LYS A 57 -18.38 -19.34 0.39
N HIS A 58 -18.11 -18.95 -0.85
CA HIS A 58 -16.91 -18.20 -1.20
C HIS A 58 -16.90 -16.81 -0.57
N ILE A 59 -17.99 -16.06 -0.68
CA ILE A 59 -18.14 -14.73 -0.05
C ILE A 59 -17.90 -14.82 1.46
N LYS A 60 -18.44 -15.85 2.11
CA LYS A 60 -18.24 -16.13 3.53
C LYS A 60 -16.77 -16.40 3.88
N GLY A 61 -16.04 -17.14 3.04
CA GLY A 61 -14.59 -17.36 3.20
C GLY A 61 -13.75 -16.08 3.03
N PHE A 62 -14.17 -15.17 2.13
CA PHE A 62 -13.49 -13.89 1.92
C PHE A 62 -13.84 -12.82 2.97
N GLY A 63 -14.94 -12.98 3.72
CA GLY A 63 -15.36 -12.02 4.74
C GLY A 63 -14.31 -11.74 5.82
N GLU A 64 -13.43 -12.70 6.10
CA GLU A 64 -12.35 -12.56 7.08
C GLU A 64 -11.12 -11.78 6.54
N TYR A 65 -10.95 -11.71 5.22
CA TYR A 65 -9.79 -11.10 4.57
C TYR A 65 -10.14 -9.83 3.76
N GLY A 66 -11.39 -9.37 3.85
CA GLY A 66 -11.85 -8.18 3.11
C GLY A 66 -11.15 -6.91 3.58
N PHE A 67 -10.35 -6.29 2.71
CA PHE A 67 -9.70 -5.01 2.97
C PHE A 67 -10.44 -3.85 2.31
N PRO A 68 -10.55 -2.66 2.95
CA PRO A 68 -11.15 -1.49 2.31
C PRO A 68 -10.32 -1.01 1.11
N GLU A 69 -10.90 -1.08 -0.08
CA GLU A 69 -10.23 -0.69 -1.32
C GLU A 69 -9.78 0.78 -1.31
N SER A 70 -10.63 1.68 -0.81
CA SER A 70 -10.29 3.12 -0.74
C SER A 70 -9.05 3.40 0.12
N HIS A 71 -8.87 2.64 1.20
CA HIS A 71 -7.69 2.72 2.05
C HIS A 71 -6.46 2.13 1.35
N ALA A 72 -6.60 0.99 0.66
CA ALA A 72 -5.48 0.41 -0.09
C ALA A 72 -5.01 1.36 -1.21
N ALA A 73 -5.95 1.96 -1.94
CA ALA A 73 -5.65 2.85 -3.05
C ALA A 73 -4.88 4.10 -2.63
N SER A 74 -5.26 4.73 -1.50
CA SER A 74 -4.58 5.93 -1.01
C SER A 74 -3.13 5.65 -0.59
N PHE A 75 -2.89 4.53 0.10
CA PHE A 75 -1.53 4.12 0.46
C PHE A 75 -0.71 3.67 -0.77
N ALA A 76 -1.33 2.97 -1.72
CA ALA A 76 -0.66 2.52 -2.94
C ALA A 76 -0.08 3.71 -3.73
N LEU A 77 -0.80 4.83 -3.79
CA LEU A 77 -0.32 6.04 -4.46
C LEU A 77 0.96 6.59 -3.81
N LEU A 78 1.00 6.67 -2.47
CA LEU A 78 2.19 7.13 -1.73
C LEU A 78 3.39 6.22 -1.95
N VAL A 79 3.16 4.90 -1.92
CA VAL A 79 4.20 3.89 -2.17
C VAL A 79 4.71 4.01 -3.61
N TYR A 80 3.82 4.19 -4.57
CA TYR A 80 4.18 4.33 -5.98
C TYR A 80 5.07 5.56 -6.22
N VAL A 81 4.65 6.73 -5.72
CA VAL A 81 5.44 7.97 -5.84
C VAL A 81 6.81 7.82 -5.16
N SER A 82 6.85 7.20 -3.98
CA SER A 82 8.10 6.95 -3.25
C SER A 82 9.03 6.01 -4.02
N ALA A 83 8.50 4.94 -4.62
CA ALA A 83 9.27 4.00 -5.43
C ALA A 83 9.79 4.66 -6.72
N TRP A 84 8.97 5.52 -7.35
CA TRP A 84 9.37 6.27 -8.53
C TRP A 84 10.54 7.22 -8.22
N LEU A 85 10.43 8.01 -7.14
CA LEU A 85 11.51 8.90 -6.69
C LEU A 85 12.78 8.12 -6.33
N LYS A 86 12.64 6.98 -5.65
CA LYS A 86 13.76 6.09 -5.32
C LYS A 86 14.45 5.53 -6.57
N HIS A 87 13.73 5.30 -7.67
CA HIS A 87 14.28 4.77 -8.91
C HIS A 87 14.92 5.85 -9.80
N HIS A 88 14.23 6.97 -10.00
CA HIS A 88 14.65 8.02 -10.94
C HIS A 88 15.51 9.11 -10.28
N GLU A 89 15.21 9.47 -9.03
CA GLU A 89 15.87 10.57 -8.29
C GLU A 89 16.34 10.13 -6.89
N PRO A 90 17.19 9.09 -6.81
CA PRO A 90 17.60 8.49 -5.53
C PRO A 90 18.29 9.49 -4.61
N ALA A 91 19.08 10.41 -5.18
CA ALA A 91 19.80 11.42 -4.43
C ALA A 91 18.85 12.37 -3.68
N VAL A 92 17.81 12.87 -4.36
CA VAL A 92 16.77 13.70 -3.73
C VAL A 92 16.02 12.87 -2.70
N PHE A 93 15.67 11.62 -3.03
CA PHE A 93 14.91 10.74 -2.15
C PHE A 93 15.61 10.50 -0.80
N PHE A 94 16.90 10.15 -0.77
CA PHE A 94 17.62 9.98 0.50
C PHE A 94 17.83 11.28 1.26
N CYS A 95 18.13 12.36 0.55
CA CYS A 95 18.28 13.66 1.20
C CYS A 95 16.98 14.09 1.89
N ALA A 96 15.84 13.86 1.23
CA ALA A 96 14.52 14.10 1.81
C ALA A 96 14.28 13.20 3.04
N LEU A 97 14.58 11.91 2.95
CA LEU A 97 14.46 10.99 4.10
C LEU A 97 15.31 11.42 5.30
N LEU A 98 16.55 11.86 5.08
CA LEU A 98 17.42 12.35 6.17
C LEU A 98 16.88 13.64 6.79
N ASN A 99 16.26 14.51 6.01
CA ASN A 99 15.63 15.75 6.49
C ASN A 99 14.30 15.50 7.22
N SER A 100 13.64 14.36 6.98
CA SER A 100 12.38 13.98 7.63
C SER A 100 12.57 13.23 8.96
N GLN A 101 13.77 13.25 9.54
CA GLN A 101 14.04 12.64 10.84
C GLN A 101 13.45 13.47 11.99
N PRO A 102 12.94 12.83 13.06
CA PRO A 102 12.98 11.39 13.35
C PRO A 102 11.85 10.58 12.67
N MET A 103 12.19 9.46 12.01
CA MET A 103 11.21 8.59 11.30
C MET A 103 10.80 7.33 12.08
N GLY A 104 11.27 7.16 13.32
CA GLY A 104 10.88 6.06 14.23
C GLY A 104 11.45 4.67 13.91
N PHE A 105 11.69 4.33 12.63
CA PHE A 105 12.11 2.97 12.21
C PHE A 105 13.57 2.85 11.77
N TYR A 106 14.15 3.92 11.21
CA TYR A 106 15.52 3.92 10.67
C TYR A 106 16.36 5.06 11.23
N ALA A 107 17.49 4.71 11.84
CA ALA A 107 18.47 5.70 12.27
C ALA A 107 19.17 6.34 11.05
N PRO A 108 19.56 7.63 11.11
CA PRO A 108 20.26 8.30 10.01
C PRO A 108 21.48 7.51 9.49
N ALA A 109 22.23 6.87 10.39
CA ALA A 109 23.40 6.06 10.03
C ALA A 109 23.06 4.86 9.12
N GLN A 110 21.88 4.25 9.28
CA GLN A 110 21.44 3.15 8.42
C GLN A 110 21.07 3.64 7.02
N LEU A 111 20.52 4.84 6.92
CA LEU A 111 20.15 5.46 5.64
C LEU A 111 21.38 5.92 4.84
N VAL A 112 22.44 6.36 5.51
CA VAL A 112 23.70 6.78 4.86
C VAL A 112 24.49 5.58 4.32
N ARG A 113 24.41 4.42 4.99
CA ARG A 113 25.10 3.19 4.56
C ARG A 113 24.43 2.50 3.35
N TRP A 114 23.13 2.67 3.19
CA TRP A 114 22.35 2.03 2.11
C TRP A 114 22.73 2.45 0.68
N PRO A 115 23.00 3.74 0.37
CA PRO A 115 23.50 4.17 -0.94
C PRO A 115 24.92 3.67 -1.25
N GLU A 116 25.71 3.29 -0.24
CA GLU A 116 27.07 2.76 -0.43
C GLU A 116 27.07 1.30 -0.92
N SER A 117 26.10 0.50 -0.47
CA SER A 117 25.92 -0.89 -0.95
C SER A 117 25.19 -0.95 -2.30
N THR A 118 24.39 0.06 -2.63
CA THR A 118 23.80 0.22 -3.97
C THR A 118 24.78 0.98 -4.87
N ARG A 119 25.87 0.30 -5.29
CA ARG A 119 26.77 0.76 -6.36
C ARG A 119 25.95 1.08 -7.61
N TRP A 120 25.66 2.36 -7.84
CA TRP A 120 24.79 2.83 -8.91
C TRP A 120 25.38 2.52 -10.29
N ARG A 121 24.57 1.92 -11.17
CA ARG A 121 24.92 1.60 -12.57
C ARG A 121 25.35 2.80 -13.42
N SER A 122 25.17 4.04 -12.95
CA SER A 122 25.42 5.27 -13.71
C SER A 122 26.72 6.00 -13.35
N GLY A 123 27.59 5.46 -12.49
CA GLY A 123 28.91 6.04 -12.20
C GLY A 123 28.88 7.39 -11.46
N ARG A 124 27.72 7.80 -10.92
CA ARG A 124 27.56 9.03 -10.15
C ARG A 124 27.77 8.75 -8.66
N TRP A 125 28.78 9.40 -8.08
CA TRP A 125 29.05 9.37 -6.64
C TRP A 125 28.15 10.37 -5.92
N MET A 126 27.53 9.95 -4.82
CA MET A 126 26.80 10.84 -3.92
C MET A 126 27.65 11.09 -2.67
N LEU A 127 28.27 12.28 -2.59
CA LEU A 127 28.92 12.74 -1.36
C LEU A 127 27.86 13.49 -0.54
N ILE A 128 27.36 12.87 0.52
CA ILE A 128 26.50 13.54 1.51
C ILE A 128 27.43 14.13 2.58
N THR A 129 27.82 15.40 2.44
CA THR A 129 28.60 16.09 3.47
C THR A 129 27.67 16.73 4.50
N ALA A 130 27.77 16.32 5.76
CA ALA A 130 27.13 17.00 6.87
C ALA A 130 27.87 18.34 7.13
N SER A 131 27.36 19.45 6.60
CA SER A 131 27.77 20.77 7.07
C SER A 131 27.12 21.01 8.43
N GLY A 132 27.91 21.45 9.42
CA GLY A 132 27.59 21.54 10.85
C GLY A 132 26.45 22.49 11.26
N ASN A 133 25.34 22.57 10.52
CA ASN A 133 24.14 23.26 11.00
C ASN A 133 22.84 22.63 10.42
N ARG A 134 22.28 21.68 11.18
CA ARG A 134 20.87 21.21 11.28
C ARG A 134 19.96 21.04 10.04
N ARG A 135 20.41 21.19 8.80
CA ARG A 135 19.66 20.81 7.59
C ARG A 135 20.58 20.13 6.59
N TRP A 136 20.23 18.93 6.16
CA TRP A 136 20.91 18.25 5.06
C TRP A 136 20.48 18.92 3.75
N ASN A 137 21.06 20.07 3.45
CA ASN A 137 20.97 20.68 2.12
C ASN A 137 21.99 19.97 1.23
N GLY A 138 21.55 18.94 0.50
CA GLY A 138 22.35 18.28 -0.52
C GLY A 138 22.69 19.26 -1.64
N MET A 139 23.91 19.81 -1.62
CA MET A 139 24.42 20.62 -2.72
C MET A 139 24.71 19.69 -3.90
N TRP A 140 23.89 19.77 -4.94
CA TRP A 140 24.06 19.06 -6.20
C TRP A 140 25.30 19.58 -6.94
N LYS A 141 26.49 19.04 -6.64
CA LYS A 141 27.62 19.15 -7.57
C LYS A 141 27.60 17.97 -8.52
N ALA A 142 26.90 18.14 -9.63
CA ALA A 142 27.05 17.29 -10.80
C ALA A 142 28.50 17.37 -11.28
N GLY A 143 29.30 16.36 -10.91
CA GLY A 143 30.61 16.07 -11.47
C GLY A 143 31.64 17.21 -11.44
N LEU A 144 32.40 17.33 -10.36
CA LEU A 144 33.79 17.78 -10.45
C LEU A 144 34.60 17.09 -9.36
N ARG A 145 35.60 16.34 -9.82
CA ARG A 145 36.64 15.68 -9.04
C ARG A 145 37.52 16.76 -8.39
N CYS A 146 37.73 16.68 -7.08
CA CYS A 146 38.97 17.14 -6.44
C CYS A 146 39.41 15.93 -5.61
N GLY A 147 40.42 15.16 -6.00
CA GLY A 147 41.79 15.65 -6.12
C GLY A 147 42.35 15.66 -4.71
N GLY A 148 43.12 14.62 -4.35
CA GLY A 148 43.68 14.46 -3.02
C GLY A 148 44.50 15.67 -2.58
N GLY A 149 44.43 15.97 -1.29
CA GLY A 149 45.23 16.98 -0.63
C GLY A 149 45.21 16.71 0.87
N SER A 150 46.25 16.02 1.32
CA SER A 150 46.71 15.86 2.70
C SER A 150 46.53 17.09 3.59
N ASN A 151 46.01 16.93 4.81
CA ASN A 151 46.80 16.84 6.06
C ASN A 151 45.89 17.12 7.28
N TRP A 152 45.89 16.15 8.21
CA TRP A 152 45.46 16.20 9.62
C TRP A 152 44.02 16.62 9.94
#